data_AF-A0A160VSM7-F1
#
_entry.id   AF-A0A160VSM7-F1
#
_cell.length_a   1.000
_cell.length_b   1.000
_cell.length_c   1.000
_cell.angle_alpha   90.00
_cell.angle_beta   90.00
_cell.angle_gamma   90.00
#
_symmetry.space_group_name_H-M   'P 1'
#
loop_
_entity.id
_entity.type
_entity.pdbx_description
1 polymer ?
#
loop_
_entity_poly.entity_id
_entity_poly.type
_entity_poly.pdbx_seq_one_letter_code
_entity_poly.pdbx_strand_id
1 'polypeptide(L)'
;MKKLAIIVLLLLLPHVLAYNVTIKVFPDGYALVRIVENVSIGKNVSIPLPVEDFTNLSVKINGREVSFVFTDNGIALYPGESGILEVSYLTSELTSKKGKVWRVELPFNETKVVILPQDSVIVGLSGIPLSINGNSVVMPRGEQYIEYVFDHQAMKTVTKTETKIETFTTTVVREVNDTRKLGLALLSGLLVGLGIGIFGKRIKVKRIKGITLEELSEKFNLNEDEKAVVMYIADHGGKVRQADIRNELGIPRTTAWRILKRLESLKIVKLEKINNETWAILNIELKKEE
;
A
#
# COMPACT_ATOMS: atom_id res chain seq x y z
N MET A 1 -7.90 40.75 -44.39
CA MET A 1 -7.48 40.81 -42.97
C MET A 1 -8.05 39.70 -42.09
N LYS A 2 -9.30 39.23 -42.27
CA LYS A 2 -9.89 38.15 -41.44
C LYS A 2 -9.24 36.76 -41.59
N LYS A 3 -8.69 36.42 -42.77
CA LYS A 3 -8.01 35.13 -43.00
C LYS A 3 -6.65 35.01 -42.29
N LEU A 4 -5.96 36.12 -42.03
CA LEU A 4 -4.69 36.11 -41.27
C LEU A 4 -4.94 35.88 -39.77
N ALA A 5 -6.03 36.41 -39.22
CA ALA A 5 -6.35 36.25 -37.80
C ALA A 5 -6.66 34.78 -37.42
N ILE A 6 -7.23 34.00 -38.33
CA ILE A 6 -7.51 32.56 -38.11
C ILE A 6 -6.21 31.74 -38.08
N ILE A 7 -5.22 32.09 -38.91
CA ILE A 7 -3.92 31.38 -38.94
C ILE A 7 -3.12 31.67 -37.67
N VAL A 8 -3.16 32.90 -37.16
CA VAL A 8 -2.49 33.27 -35.90
C VAL A 8 -3.17 32.60 -34.70
N LEU A 9 -4.50 32.46 -34.71
CA LEU A 9 -5.24 31.77 -33.64
C LEU A 9 -4.95 30.26 -33.60
N LEU A 10 -4.67 29.64 -34.75
CA LEU A 10 -4.34 28.20 -34.83
C LEU A 10 -2.91 27.90 -34.34
N LEU A 11 -2.00 28.88 -34.42
CA LEU A 11 -0.61 28.80 -33.94
C LEU A 11 -0.49 28.94 -32.41
N LEU A 12 -1.53 29.45 -31.75
CA LEU A 12 -1.64 29.60 -30.29
C LEU A 12 -2.31 28.41 -29.61
N LEU A 13 -2.65 27.34 -30.36
CA LEU A 13 -3.10 26.10 -29.72
C LEU A 13 -1.94 25.52 -28.90
N PRO A 14 -2.13 25.27 -27.59
CA PRO A 14 -1.13 24.55 -26.81
C PRO A 14 -0.90 23.22 -27.52
N HIS A 15 0.36 22.95 -27.89
CA HIS A 15 0.73 21.67 -28.46
C HIS A 15 0.55 20.63 -27.36
N VAL A 16 -0.58 19.93 -27.40
CA VAL A 16 -0.87 18.85 -26.45
C VAL A 16 0.04 17.70 -26.82
N LEU A 17 1.21 17.63 -26.17
CA LEU A 17 2.09 16.47 -26.25
C LEU A 17 1.37 15.31 -25.56
N ALA A 18 1.01 14.29 -26.35
CA ALA A 18 0.38 13.09 -25.84
C ALA A 18 1.47 12.17 -25.28
N TYR A 19 1.66 12.21 -23.96
CA TYR A 19 2.47 11.22 -23.25
C TYR A 19 1.58 10.19 -22.57
N ASN A 20 2.06 8.96 -22.48
CA ASN A 20 1.37 7.86 -21.80
C ASN A 20 1.85 7.76 -20.36
N VAL A 21 0.93 7.85 -19.39
CA VAL A 21 1.25 7.72 -17.97
C VAL A 21 0.82 6.35 -17.46
N THR A 22 1.77 5.64 -16.84
CA THR A 22 1.51 4.41 -16.10
C THR A 22 1.87 4.63 -14.63
N ILE A 23 0.93 4.37 -13.74
CA ILE A 23 1.10 4.48 -12.29
C ILE A 23 0.96 3.08 -11.71
N LYS A 24 2.03 2.52 -11.14
CA LYS A 24 1.99 1.26 -10.41
C LYS A 24 2.05 1.53 -8.92
N VAL A 25 0.99 1.18 -8.21
CA VAL A 25 0.83 1.40 -6.78
C VAL A 25 1.27 0.16 -6.01
N PHE A 26 2.09 0.34 -4.99
CA PHE A 26 2.61 -0.71 -4.13
C PHE A 26 1.81 -0.83 -2.82
N PRO A 27 1.84 -2.00 -2.15
CA PRO A 27 1.13 -2.20 -0.89
C PRO A 27 1.56 -1.30 0.28
N ASP A 28 2.76 -0.75 0.21
CA ASP A 28 3.34 0.15 1.21
C ASP A 28 2.93 1.62 1.04
N GLY A 29 2.18 1.95 -0.02
CA GLY A 29 1.74 3.31 -0.32
C GLY A 29 2.69 4.08 -1.24
N TYR A 30 3.77 3.48 -1.72
CA TYR A 30 4.54 4.10 -2.80
C TYR A 30 3.89 3.83 -4.16
N ALA A 31 4.13 4.73 -5.12
CA ALA A 31 3.72 4.61 -6.50
C ALA A 31 4.92 4.83 -7.42
N LEU A 32 5.17 3.88 -8.32
CA LEU A 32 6.07 4.06 -9.45
C LEU A 32 5.30 4.72 -10.58
N VAL A 33 5.69 5.94 -10.91
CA VAL A 33 5.17 6.65 -12.08
C VAL A 33 6.13 6.44 -13.24
N ARG A 34 5.58 6.13 -14.42
CA ARG A 34 6.28 5.99 -15.68
C ARG A 34 5.57 6.81 -16.75
N ILE A 35 6.29 7.74 -17.34
CA ILE A 35 5.83 8.62 -18.41
C ILE A 35 6.59 8.25 -19.68
N VAL A 36 5.88 8.03 -20.77
CA VAL A 36 6.47 7.67 -22.07
C VAL A 36 6.02 8.65 -23.14
N GLU A 37 6.97 9.22 -23.87
CA GLU A 37 6.72 10.19 -24.94
C GLU A 37 7.62 9.92 -26.16
N ASN A 38 7.11 10.17 -27.37
CA ASN A 38 7.91 10.16 -28.59
C ASN A 38 8.56 11.52 -28.80
N VAL A 39 9.89 11.56 -28.76
CA VAL A 39 10.67 12.80 -28.88
C VAL A 39 11.42 12.87 -30.20
N SER A 40 11.59 14.09 -30.73
CA SER A 40 12.37 14.36 -31.93
C SER A 40 13.66 15.09 -31.58
N ILE A 41 14.74 14.76 -32.28
CA ILE A 41 16.01 15.46 -32.17
C ILE A 41 15.84 16.97 -32.36
N GLY A 42 16.54 17.74 -31.52
CA GLY A 42 16.61 19.20 -31.67
C GLY A 42 15.37 19.97 -31.23
N LYS A 43 14.38 19.32 -30.61
CA LYS A 43 13.20 19.98 -30.04
C LYS A 43 13.26 19.95 -28.52
N ASN A 44 13.04 21.08 -27.86
CA ASN A 44 12.93 21.11 -26.40
C ASN A 44 11.68 20.31 -25.96
N VAL A 45 11.84 19.45 -24.96
CA VAL A 45 10.77 18.62 -24.39
C VAL A 45 10.64 18.96 -22.92
N SER A 46 9.40 19.20 -22.48
CA SER A 46 9.08 19.52 -21.09
C SER A 46 8.11 18.47 -20.55
N ILE A 47 8.53 17.75 -19.51
CA ILE A 47 7.72 16.72 -18.87
C ILE A 47 7.26 17.23 -17.51
N PRO A 48 5.94 17.34 -17.26
CA PRO A 48 5.44 17.75 -15.96
C PRO A 48 5.65 16.65 -14.91
N LEU A 49 6.06 17.04 -13.72
CA LEU A 49 6.14 16.17 -12.53
C LEU A 49 5.20 16.76 -11.46
N PRO A 50 3.93 16.35 -11.42
CA PRO A 50 2.92 16.93 -10.53
C PRO A 50 3.04 16.37 -9.08
N VAL A 51 4.27 16.31 -8.56
CA VAL A 51 4.65 15.87 -7.21
C VAL A 51 5.90 16.62 -6.77
N GLU A 52 6.02 16.89 -5.47
CA GLU A 52 7.18 17.59 -4.90
C GLU A 52 8.24 16.61 -4.38
N ASP A 53 7.82 15.58 -3.63
CA ASP A 53 8.69 14.55 -3.08
C ASP A 53 8.67 13.27 -3.95
N PHE A 54 9.80 12.98 -4.56
CA PHE A 54 10.05 11.76 -5.31
C PHE A 54 11.51 11.31 -5.20
N THR A 55 11.72 10.02 -5.41
CA THR A 55 13.04 9.38 -5.38
C THR A 55 13.26 8.58 -6.66
N ASN A 56 14.52 8.24 -6.93
CA ASN A 56 14.92 7.39 -8.06
C ASN A 56 14.42 7.92 -9.42
N LEU A 57 14.48 9.23 -9.64
CA LEU A 57 14.18 9.82 -10.95
C LEU A 57 15.18 9.29 -11.98
N SER A 58 14.66 8.66 -13.03
CA SER A 58 15.42 8.18 -14.18
C SER A 58 14.81 8.77 -15.45
N VAL A 59 15.68 9.27 -16.34
CA VAL A 59 15.29 9.97 -17.57
C VAL A 59 16.10 9.37 -18.71
N LYS A 60 15.45 8.55 -19.54
CA LYS A 60 16.12 7.78 -20.59
C LYS A 60 15.53 8.05 -21.96
N ILE A 61 16.38 8.14 -22.97
CA ILE A 61 15.96 8.08 -24.38
C ILE A 61 16.52 6.79 -24.96
N ASN A 62 15.63 5.95 -25.52
CA ASN A 62 16.01 4.64 -26.09
C ASN A 62 16.83 3.77 -25.10
N GLY A 63 16.54 3.88 -23.80
CA GLY A 63 17.22 3.14 -22.73
C GLY A 63 18.54 3.76 -22.23
N ARG A 64 19.03 4.86 -22.82
CA ARG A 64 20.22 5.58 -22.37
C ARG A 64 19.84 6.78 -21.51
N GLU A 65 20.50 6.96 -20.37
CA GLU A 65 20.31 8.14 -19.52
C GLU A 65 20.66 9.43 -20.29
N VAL A 66 19.85 10.46 -20.10
CA VAL A 66 20.03 11.77 -20.73
C VAL A 66 20.03 12.88 -19.70
N SER A 67 20.76 13.96 -19.99
CA SER A 67 20.77 15.14 -19.14
C SER A 67 19.44 15.90 -19.23
N PHE A 68 19.00 16.41 -18.10
CA PHE A 68 17.79 17.23 -17.96
C PHE A 68 18.04 18.36 -16.96
N VAL A 69 17.15 19.34 -16.96
CA VAL A 69 17.15 20.47 -16.03
C VAL A 69 15.79 20.51 -15.35
N PHE A 70 15.78 20.75 -14.03
CA PHE A 70 14.54 20.96 -13.30
C PHE A 70 13.92 22.31 -13.67
N THR A 71 12.60 22.30 -13.83
CA THR A 71 11.76 23.50 -14.00
C THR A 71 10.79 23.60 -12.83
N ASP A 72 10.05 24.70 -12.73
CA ASP A 72 9.10 24.93 -11.62
C ASP A 72 8.05 23.82 -11.47
N ASN A 73 7.74 23.05 -12.54
CA ASN A 73 6.69 22.04 -12.55
C ASN A 73 7.13 20.71 -13.18
N GLY A 74 8.43 20.43 -13.23
CA GLY A 74 8.93 19.17 -13.78
C GLY A 74 10.36 19.24 -14.31
N ILE A 75 10.57 18.67 -15.49
CA ILE A 75 11.89 18.62 -16.14
C ILE A 75 11.82 19.09 -17.58
N ALA A 76 12.88 19.75 -18.02
CA ALA A 76 13.12 20.08 -19.41
C ALA A 76 14.38 19.36 -19.89
N LEU A 77 14.36 18.85 -21.12
CA LEU A 77 15.51 18.24 -21.75
C LEU A 77 15.56 18.56 -23.25
N TYR A 78 16.77 18.48 -23.79
CA TYR A 78 17.04 18.66 -25.20
C TYR A 78 17.52 17.34 -25.81
N PRO A 79 16.65 16.58 -26.49
CA PRO A 79 17.01 15.30 -27.08
C PRO A 79 18.14 15.45 -28.12
N GLY A 80 19.25 14.76 -27.86
CA GLY A 80 20.34 14.60 -28.84
C GLY A 80 20.00 13.61 -29.96
N GLU A 81 18.92 12.84 -29.81
CA GLU A 81 18.42 11.87 -30.78
C GLU A 81 16.89 11.77 -30.72
N SER A 82 16.27 11.31 -31.81
CA SER A 82 14.85 10.98 -31.83
C SER A 82 14.63 9.60 -31.24
N GLY A 83 13.51 9.39 -30.54
CA GLY A 83 13.21 8.09 -29.94
C GLY A 83 12.12 8.13 -28.90
N ILE A 84 12.12 7.11 -28.05
CA ILE A 84 11.19 6.98 -26.94
C ILE A 84 11.86 7.53 -25.69
N LEU A 85 11.33 8.63 -25.16
CA LEU A 85 11.66 9.16 -23.85
C LEU A 85 10.86 8.40 -22.79
N GLU A 86 11.56 7.88 -21.79
CA GLU A 86 11.01 7.25 -20.60
C GLU A 86 11.47 8.04 -19.37
N VAL A 87 10.51 8.60 -18.65
CA VAL A 87 10.73 9.24 -17.35
C VAL A 87 10.07 8.37 -16.29
N SER A 88 10.82 7.99 -15.25
CA SER A 88 10.25 7.23 -14.15
C SER A 88 10.76 7.68 -12.80
N TYR A 89 9.90 7.62 -11.79
CA TYR A 89 10.22 8.01 -10.42
C TYR A 89 9.30 7.31 -9.42
N LEU A 90 9.74 7.24 -8.17
CA LEU A 90 9.00 6.65 -7.06
C LEU A 90 8.55 7.75 -6.09
N THR A 91 7.27 7.81 -5.76
CA THR A 91 6.71 8.81 -4.84
C THR A 91 5.68 8.18 -3.92
N SER A 92 5.51 8.73 -2.73
CA SER A 92 4.41 8.37 -1.82
C SER A 92 3.26 9.38 -1.82
N GLU A 93 3.44 10.54 -2.45
CA GLU A 93 2.48 11.66 -2.42
C GLU A 93 1.16 11.34 -3.13
N LEU A 94 1.20 10.45 -4.11
CA LEU A 94 0.01 10.04 -4.84
C LEU A 94 -0.94 9.18 -4.01
N THR A 95 -0.51 8.66 -2.85
CA THR A 95 -1.36 7.77 -2.05
C THR A 95 -1.68 8.36 -0.67
N SER A 96 -2.90 8.11 -0.22
CA SER A 96 -3.33 8.44 1.14
C SER A 96 -4.18 7.33 1.73
N LYS A 97 -4.23 7.23 3.05
CA LYS A 97 -5.00 6.20 3.75
C LYS A 97 -5.88 6.80 4.82
N LYS A 98 -7.18 6.51 4.75
CA LYS A 98 -8.16 6.87 5.78
C LYS A 98 -8.88 5.62 6.29
N GLY A 99 -8.50 5.17 7.48
CA GLY A 99 -9.01 3.91 8.04
C GLY A 99 -8.55 2.71 7.22
N LYS A 100 -9.50 1.98 6.62
CA LYS A 100 -9.21 0.83 5.74
C LYS A 100 -9.11 1.19 4.26
N VAL A 101 -9.58 2.39 3.89
CA VAL A 101 -9.62 2.86 2.51
C VAL A 101 -8.31 3.56 2.18
N TRP A 102 -7.69 3.09 1.11
CA TRP A 102 -6.60 3.78 0.43
C TRP A 102 -7.17 4.57 -0.73
N ARG A 103 -6.60 5.74 -0.98
CA ARG A 103 -6.91 6.56 -2.14
C ARG A 103 -5.61 6.81 -2.89
N VAL A 104 -5.65 6.61 -4.20
CA VAL A 104 -4.65 7.10 -5.13
C VAL A 104 -5.19 8.34 -5.83
N GLU A 105 -4.48 9.45 -5.71
CA GLU A 105 -4.71 10.69 -6.46
C GLU A 105 -3.93 10.63 -7.78
N LEU A 106 -4.54 11.15 -8.84
CA LEU A 106 -4.00 11.07 -10.20
C LEU A 106 -4.01 12.46 -10.85
N PRO A 107 -3.03 13.31 -10.53
CA PRO A 107 -2.94 14.70 -10.99
C PRO A 107 -2.42 14.82 -12.43
N PHE A 108 -2.83 13.89 -13.31
CA PHE A 108 -2.41 13.87 -14.71
C PHE A 108 -3.61 14.14 -15.61
N ASN A 109 -3.47 15.13 -16.49
CA ASN A 109 -4.52 15.49 -17.46
C ASN A 109 -4.64 14.48 -18.62
N GLU A 110 -3.65 13.60 -18.79
CA GLU A 110 -3.65 12.57 -19.81
C GLU A 110 -4.38 11.30 -19.38
N THR A 111 -4.72 10.46 -20.36
CA THR A 111 -5.20 9.10 -20.11
C THR A 111 -4.10 8.32 -19.42
N LYS A 112 -4.47 7.59 -18.37
CA LYS A 112 -3.50 6.99 -17.45
C LYS A 112 -3.89 5.57 -17.11
N VAL A 113 -2.90 4.71 -17.06
CA VAL A 113 -3.04 3.31 -16.67
C VAL A 113 -2.61 3.20 -15.21
N VAL A 114 -3.51 2.76 -14.35
CA VAL A 114 -3.26 2.58 -12.92
C VAL A 114 -3.26 1.10 -12.60
N ILE A 115 -2.13 0.60 -12.10
CA ILE A 115 -1.97 -0.78 -11.65
C ILE A 115 -2.00 -0.74 -10.12
N LEU A 116 -3.11 -1.19 -9.55
CA LEU A 116 -3.30 -1.26 -8.11
C LEU A 116 -2.54 -2.44 -7.50
N PRO A 117 -2.30 -2.44 -6.17
CA PRO A 117 -1.68 -3.56 -5.50
C PRO A 117 -2.44 -4.87 -5.73
N GLN A 118 -1.74 -5.99 -5.66
CA GLN A 118 -2.41 -7.29 -5.60
C GLN A 118 -3.32 -7.38 -4.37
N ASP A 119 -4.37 -8.19 -4.47
CA ASP A 119 -5.40 -8.35 -3.43
C ASP A 119 -6.12 -7.06 -3.02
N SER A 120 -6.15 -6.06 -3.91
CA SER A 120 -6.95 -4.86 -3.73
C SER A 120 -8.32 -4.99 -4.40
N VAL A 121 -9.32 -4.37 -3.78
CA VAL A 121 -10.67 -4.24 -4.31
C VAL A 121 -10.98 -2.76 -4.45
N ILE A 122 -11.39 -2.35 -5.65
CA ILE A 122 -11.82 -0.98 -5.94
C ILE A 122 -13.16 -0.74 -5.25
N VAL A 123 -13.22 0.31 -4.44
CA VAL A 123 -14.43 0.72 -3.70
C VAL A 123 -14.95 2.09 -4.11
N GLY A 124 -14.15 2.88 -4.83
CA GLY A 124 -14.56 4.20 -5.31
C GLY A 124 -13.72 4.66 -6.51
N LEU A 125 -14.34 5.42 -7.39
CA LEU A 125 -13.72 6.03 -8.57
C LEU A 125 -14.27 7.44 -8.71
N SER A 126 -13.41 8.40 -9.04
CA SER A 126 -13.84 9.78 -9.29
C SER A 126 -14.53 9.97 -10.65
N GLY A 127 -14.33 9.03 -11.58
CA GLY A 127 -14.85 9.07 -12.94
C GLY A 127 -15.00 7.67 -13.53
N ILE A 128 -15.64 7.60 -14.70
CA ILE A 128 -15.91 6.32 -15.37
C ILE A 128 -14.61 5.84 -16.03
N PRO A 129 -14.07 4.67 -15.65
CA PRO A 129 -12.87 4.14 -16.26
C PRO A 129 -13.16 3.70 -17.71
N LEU A 130 -12.17 3.87 -18.58
CA LEU A 130 -12.23 3.40 -19.97
C LEU A 130 -12.15 1.87 -20.03
N SER A 131 -11.45 1.24 -19.10
CA SER A 131 -11.43 -0.21 -18.92
C SER A 131 -10.95 -0.61 -17.52
N ILE A 132 -11.36 -1.79 -17.06
CA ILE A 132 -10.87 -2.44 -15.85
C ILE A 132 -10.51 -3.89 -16.22
N ASN A 133 -9.29 -4.31 -15.91
CA ASN A 133 -8.83 -5.68 -16.10
C ASN A 133 -8.01 -6.12 -14.88
N GLY A 134 -8.63 -6.92 -14.00
CA GLY A 134 -8.02 -7.34 -12.74
C GLY A 134 -7.74 -6.14 -11.84
N ASN A 135 -6.45 -5.92 -11.52
CA ASN A 135 -5.96 -4.78 -10.75
C ASN A 135 -5.51 -3.59 -11.62
N SER A 136 -5.67 -3.67 -12.95
CA SER A 136 -5.34 -2.59 -13.87
C SER A 136 -6.59 -1.80 -14.26
N VAL A 137 -6.53 -0.48 -14.16
CA VAL A 137 -7.62 0.45 -14.45
C VAL A 137 -7.12 1.51 -15.42
N VAL A 138 -7.81 1.69 -16.54
CA VAL A 138 -7.53 2.79 -17.46
C VAL A 138 -8.48 3.94 -17.15
N MET A 139 -7.92 5.02 -16.62
CA MET A 139 -8.65 6.20 -16.18
C MET A 139 -8.61 7.28 -17.27
N PRO A 140 -9.73 7.99 -17.53
CA PRO A 140 -9.78 9.02 -18.57
C PRO A 140 -8.88 10.24 -18.24
N ARG A 141 -8.89 11.20 -19.16
CA ARG A 141 -8.21 12.50 -19.01
C ARG A 141 -8.76 13.31 -17.83
N GLY A 142 -7.93 14.21 -17.31
CA GLY A 142 -8.24 15.07 -16.16
C GLY A 142 -7.85 14.49 -14.80
N GLU A 143 -7.83 15.34 -13.78
CA GLU A 143 -7.51 14.98 -12.40
C GLU A 143 -8.55 14.04 -11.81
N GLN A 144 -8.10 12.89 -11.30
CA GLN A 144 -8.98 11.80 -10.87
C GLN A 144 -8.41 11.10 -9.65
N TYR A 145 -9.22 10.23 -9.04
CA TYR A 145 -8.77 9.37 -7.95
C TYR A 145 -9.40 7.98 -8.04
N ILE A 146 -8.71 7.01 -7.43
CA ILE A 146 -9.19 5.65 -7.23
C ILE A 146 -9.11 5.32 -5.74
N GLU A 147 -10.20 4.82 -5.18
CA GLU A 147 -10.25 4.31 -3.81
C GLU A 147 -10.29 2.78 -3.81
N TYR A 148 -9.46 2.18 -2.97
CA TYR A 148 -9.35 0.73 -2.85
C TYR A 148 -9.14 0.29 -1.41
N VAL A 149 -9.48 -0.97 -1.13
CA VAL A 149 -9.21 -1.64 0.14
C VAL A 149 -8.43 -2.92 -0.12
N PHE A 150 -7.58 -3.34 0.82
CA PHE A 150 -7.01 -4.68 0.75
C PHE A 150 -8.03 -5.69 1.22
N ASP A 151 -8.29 -6.69 0.39
CA ASP A 151 -9.10 -7.83 0.78
C ASP A 151 -8.33 -8.65 1.83
N HIS A 152 -9.00 -9.03 2.92
CA HIS A 152 -8.42 -9.85 3.98
C HIS A 152 -8.79 -11.33 3.81
N GLN A 153 -9.27 -11.74 2.64
CA GLN A 153 -9.54 -13.15 2.34
C GLN A 153 -8.21 -13.93 2.39
N ALA A 154 -8.05 -14.66 3.49
CA ALA A 154 -7.05 -15.71 3.66
C ALA A 154 -6.95 -16.56 2.40
N MET A 155 -5.72 -16.75 1.89
CA MET A 155 -5.31 -17.85 1.00
C MET A 155 -6.42 -18.34 0.06
N LYS A 156 -6.64 -17.64 -1.06
CA LYS A 156 -7.38 -18.24 -2.18
C LYS A 156 -6.55 -19.40 -2.71
N THR A 157 -6.97 -20.61 -2.34
CA THR A 157 -6.63 -21.86 -3.00
C THR A 157 -6.75 -21.65 -4.51
N VAL A 158 -5.65 -21.83 -5.21
CA VAL A 158 -5.62 -21.88 -6.67
C VAL A 158 -6.40 -23.13 -7.10
N THR A 159 -7.67 -22.94 -7.46
CA THR A 159 -8.38 -23.95 -8.26
C THR A 159 -8.37 -23.48 -9.70
N LYS A 160 -7.51 -24.14 -10.46
CA LYS A 160 -7.32 -24.04 -11.90
C LYS A 160 -8.67 -24.12 -12.63
N THR A 161 -8.91 -23.15 -13.50
CA THR A 161 -10.02 -23.14 -14.46
C THR A 161 -9.87 -24.27 -15.46
N GLU A 162 -10.83 -25.19 -15.52
CA GLU A 162 -11.07 -26.02 -16.70
C GLU A 162 -12.41 -25.62 -17.33
N THR A 163 -12.30 -25.28 -18.61
CA THR A 163 -13.37 -25.03 -19.57
C THR A 163 -14.20 -26.28 -19.80
N LYS A 164 -15.53 -26.20 -19.71
CA LYS A 164 -16.42 -26.94 -20.64
C LYS A 164 -17.80 -26.29 -20.78
N ILE A 165 -18.25 -26.27 -22.03
CA ILE A 165 -19.47 -25.74 -22.63
C ILE A 165 -20.70 -26.60 -22.29
N GLU A 166 -21.82 -25.90 -22.07
CA GLU A 166 -23.28 -26.18 -22.20
C GLU A 166 -23.86 -27.58 -21.89
N THR A 167 -25.03 -27.60 -21.21
CA THR A 167 -26.31 -28.14 -21.76
C THR A 167 -27.47 -27.87 -20.78
N PHE A 168 -28.58 -27.35 -21.31
CA PHE A 168 -29.88 -27.18 -20.67
C PHE A 168 -30.63 -28.51 -20.49
N THR A 169 -31.36 -28.70 -19.38
CA THR A 169 -32.71 -29.31 -19.40
C THR A 169 -33.48 -29.07 -18.10
N THR A 170 -34.79 -28.87 -18.30
CA THR A 170 -35.90 -28.57 -17.38
C THR A 170 -36.55 -29.83 -16.80
N THR A 171 -37.11 -29.77 -15.58
CA THR A 171 -38.36 -30.45 -15.10
C THR A 171 -38.65 -29.93 -13.67
N VAL A 172 -39.65 -29.09 -13.37
CA VAL A 172 -41.13 -29.25 -13.28
C VAL A 172 -41.61 -30.25 -12.20
N VAL A 173 -41.85 -29.70 -10.99
CA VAL A 173 -43.09 -29.70 -10.15
C VAL A 173 -43.73 -31.02 -9.64
N ARG A 174 -44.20 -30.93 -8.37
CA ARG A 174 -45.29 -31.66 -7.62
C ARG A 174 -44.88 -32.86 -6.76
N GLU A 175 -45.42 -33.14 -5.56
CA GLU A 175 -46.43 -32.53 -4.67
C GLU A 175 -46.41 -33.27 -3.29
N VAL A 176 -46.74 -32.59 -2.17
CA VAL A 176 -47.59 -33.03 -1.00
C VAL A 176 -47.20 -34.33 -0.25
N ASN A 177 -47.21 -34.49 1.08
CA ASN A 177 -47.87 -33.91 2.26
C ASN A 177 -46.99 -34.34 3.46
N ASP A 178 -46.87 -33.56 4.54
CA ASP A 178 -47.69 -33.80 5.72
C ASP A 178 -47.33 -32.88 6.87
N THR A 179 -48.38 -32.44 7.52
CA THR A 179 -48.42 -31.40 8.54
C THR A 179 -48.38 -32.04 9.92
N ARG A 180 -47.57 -31.49 10.84
CA ARG A 180 -47.93 -31.41 12.27
C ARG A 180 -47.00 -30.49 13.08
N LYS A 181 -47.62 -29.41 13.56
CA LYS A 181 -47.36 -28.66 14.81
C LYS A 181 -46.33 -27.51 14.78
N LEU A 182 -46.81 -26.36 14.31
CA LEU A 182 -46.65 -25.03 14.96
C LEU A 182 -47.26 -25.14 16.39
N GLY A 183 -46.82 -24.50 17.47
CA GLY A 183 -46.01 -23.31 17.68
C GLY A 183 -46.64 -22.60 18.88
N LEU A 184 -45.93 -22.43 19.99
CA LEU A 184 -46.33 -21.53 21.08
C LEU A 184 -45.06 -20.88 21.63
N ALA A 185 -44.92 -19.60 21.31
CA ALA A 185 -44.04 -18.67 21.98
C ALA A 185 -44.81 -17.98 23.13
N LEU A 186 -44.05 -17.57 24.15
CA LEU A 186 -44.18 -16.36 24.97
C LEU A 186 -44.25 -16.56 26.50
N LEU A 187 -43.14 -16.12 27.12
CA LEU A 187 -42.97 -15.31 28.34
C LEU A 187 -43.08 -15.91 29.76
N SER A 188 -41.93 -16.00 30.42
CA SER A 188 -41.51 -15.25 31.65
C SER A 188 -40.13 -15.81 32.06
N GLY A 189 -39.07 -15.05 32.30
CA GLY A 189 -38.97 -13.85 33.13
C GLY A 189 -38.35 -14.26 34.46
N LEU A 190 -37.05 -13.92 34.65
CA LEU A 190 -36.44 -13.64 35.96
C LEU A 190 -36.09 -14.83 36.90
N LEU A 191 -35.02 -15.57 36.62
CA LEU A 191 -34.12 -16.25 37.60
C LEU A 191 -32.88 -16.65 36.78
N VAL A 192 -31.72 -15.99 36.78
CA VAL A 192 -30.76 -15.85 37.88
C VAL A 192 -29.81 -14.71 37.50
N GLY A 193 -30.12 -13.50 37.95
CA GLY A 193 -29.10 -12.49 38.22
C GLY A 193 -28.40 -12.89 39.52
N LEU A 194 -27.40 -13.75 39.41
CA LEU A 194 -26.50 -14.16 40.50
C LEU A 194 -25.32 -14.93 39.88
N GLY A 195 -24.49 -14.18 39.17
CA GLY A 195 -23.30 -14.72 38.48
C GLY A 195 -22.26 -13.64 38.17
N ILE A 196 -22.26 -12.51 38.86
CA ILE A 196 -21.10 -11.63 38.95
C ILE A 196 -20.38 -12.04 40.23
N GLY A 197 -19.41 -12.93 40.08
CA GLY A 197 -18.66 -13.49 41.18
C GLY A 197 -17.49 -14.30 40.67
N ILE A 198 -16.41 -13.60 40.31
CA ILE A 198 -15.05 -14.15 40.27
C ILE A 198 -14.78 -15.12 39.11
N PHE A 199 -14.81 -14.61 37.87
CA PHE A 199 -13.97 -15.16 36.80
C PHE A 199 -12.63 -14.41 36.75
N GLY A 200 -11.89 -14.50 37.86
CA GLY A 200 -10.45 -14.32 37.86
C GLY A 200 -9.83 -15.52 37.13
N LYS A 201 -9.79 -15.49 35.80
CA LYS A 201 -9.11 -16.53 35.01
C LYS A 201 -8.32 -15.93 33.85
N ARG A 202 -7.09 -15.56 34.21
CA ARG A 202 -5.85 -15.65 33.42
C ARG A 202 -5.98 -15.34 31.92
N ILE A 203 -5.67 -14.10 31.56
CA ILE A 203 -5.05 -13.81 30.26
C ILE A 203 -3.66 -14.47 30.28
N LYS A 204 -3.59 -15.74 29.84
CA LYS A 204 -2.32 -16.32 29.40
C LYS A 204 -1.96 -15.69 28.07
N VAL A 205 -1.09 -14.69 28.11
CA VAL A 205 -0.32 -14.25 26.95
C VAL A 205 0.37 -15.50 26.39
N LYS A 206 0.03 -15.89 25.15
CA LYS A 206 0.74 -16.95 24.43
C LYS A 206 2.18 -16.47 24.21
N ARG A 207 3.09 -16.79 25.14
CA ARG A 207 4.54 -16.69 24.90
C ARG A 207 4.90 -17.69 23.82
N ILE A 208 5.47 -17.20 22.73
CA ILE A 208 5.97 -18.01 21.64
C ILE A 208 7.27 -18.66 22.16
N LYS A 209 7.32 -20.00 22.16
CA LYS A 209 8.43 -20.79 22.67
C LYS A 209 9.71 -20.55 21.86
N GLY A 210 10.79 -20.21 22.57
CA GLY A 210 12.22 -20.40 22.28
C GLY A 210 12.65 -20.39 20.81
N ILE A 211 12.94 -19.20 20.29
CA ILE A 211 13.61 -18.99 18.99
C ILE A 211 14.97 -18.33 19.29
N THR A 212 16.04 -18.75 18.61
CA THR A 212 17.38 -18.11 18.74
C THR A 212 17.40 -16.75 18.07
N LEU A 213 18.32 -15.86 18.48
CA LEU A 213 18.42 -14.48 17.97
C LEU A 213 18.72 -14.47 16.46
N GLU A 214 19.48 -15.46 16.01
CA GLU A 214 19.93 -15.70 14.65
C GLU A 214 18.74 -16.10 13.77
N GLU A 215 17.95 -17.09 14.21
CA GLU A 215 16.71 -17.53 13.53
C GLU A 215 15.67 -16.40 13.43
N LEU A 216 15.57 -15.54 14.46
CA LEU A 216 14.71 -14.35 14.41
C LEU A 216 15.26 -13.31 13.43
N SER A 217 16.57 -13.14 13.39
CA SER A 217 17.22 -12.17 12.53
C SER A 217 17.14 -12.54 11.05
N GLU A 218 17.26 -13.84 10.71
CA GLU A 218 17.08 -14.34 9.34
C GLU A 218 15.61 -14.29 8.91
N LYS A 219 14.70 -14.69 9.80
CA LYS A 219 13.26 -14.71 9.49
C LYS A 219 12.67 -13.32 9.26
N PHE A 220 13.18 -12.30 9.96
CA PHE A 220 12.67 -10.93 9.89
C PHE A 220 13.66 -9.93 9.29
N ASN A 221 14.80 -10.40 8.78
CA ASN A 221 15.88 -9.61 8.18
C ASN A 221 16.25 -8.38 9.04
N LEU A 222 16.52 -8.62 10.32
CA LEU A 222 16.80 -7.58 11.32
C LEU A 222 18.17 -6.93 11.09
N ASN A 223 18.23 -5.60 11.10
CA ASN A 223 19.48 -4.86 10.99
C ASN A 223 20.31 -4.95 12.29
N GLU A 224 21.61 -4.64 12.24
CA GLU A 224 22.53 -4.75 13.38
C GLU A 224 22.07 -3.93 14.61
N ASP A 225 21.62 -2.70 14.38
CA ASP A 225 21.01 -1.84 15.43
C ASP A 225 19.75 -2.47 16.04
N GLU A 226 18.96 -3.19 15.25
CA GLU A 226 17.72 -3.82 15.71
C GLU A 226 18.02 -5.07 16.55
N LYS A 227 19.05 -5.83 16.16
CA LYS A 227 19.57 -6.96 16.95
C LYS A 227 20.08 -6.48 18.30
N ALA A 228 20.87 -5.40 18.32
CA ALA A 228 21.39 -4.81 19.55
C ALA A 228 20.26 -4.39 20.51
N VAL A 229 19.20 -3.76 20.00
CA VAL A 229 18.03 -3.39 20.82
C VAL A 229 17.30 -4.62 21.37
N VAL A 230 17.08 -5.65 20.55
CA VAL A 230 16.39 -6.89 20.99
C VAL A 230 17.21 -7.64 22.04
N MET A 231 18.52 -7.77 21.82
CA MET A 231 19.45 -8.41 22.76
C MET A 231 19.49 -7.66 24.09
N TYR A 232 19.61 -6.33 24.04
CA TYR A 232 19.61 -5.50 25.24
C TYR A 232 18.31 -5.64 26.05
N ILE A 233 17.15 -5.67 25.41
CA ILE A 233 15.86 -5.89 26.10
C ILE A 233 15.82 -7.28 26.73
N ALA A 234 16.35 -8.31 26.06
CA ALA A 234 16.37 -9.67 26.57
C ALA A 234 17.30 -9.83 27.79
N ASP A 235 18.49 -9.25 27.75
CA ASP A 235 19.47 -9.28 28.84
C ASP A 235 18.97 -8.58 30.12
N HIS A 236 18.07 -7.61 29.95
CA HIS A 236 17.46 -6.85 31.06
C HIS A 236 16.09 -7.42 31.50
N GLY A 237 15.87 -8.72 31.28
CA GLY A 237 14.68 -9.42 31.79
C GLY A 237 13.42 -9.22 30.95
N GLY A 238 13.57 -8.81 29.69
CA GLY A 238 12.48 -8.73 28.71
C GLY A 238 11.58 -7.49 28.83
N LYS A 239 11.92 -6.51 29.67
CA LYS A 239 11.17 -5.24 29.79
C LYS A 239 12.08 -4.09 30.17
N VAL A 240 12.19 -3.09 29.30
CA VAL A 240 13.11 -1.94 29.48
C VAL A 240 12.48 -0.62 29.05
N ARG A 241 12.92 0.51 29.61
CA ARG A 241 12.49 1.84 29.16
C ARG A 241 13.19 2.23 27.86
N GLN A 242 12.49 2.91 26.97
CA GLN A 242 13.08 3.48 25.76
C GLN A 242 14.28 4.39 26.06
N ALA A 243 14.21 5.15 27.17
CA ALA A 243 15.30 6.04 27.58
C ALA A 243 16.57 5.25 27.90
N ASP A 244 16.46 4.10 28.56
CA ASP A 244 17.59 3.24 28.92
C ASP A 244 18.22 2.64 27.66
N ILE A 245 17.39 2.12 26.73
CA ILE A 245 17.84 1.62 25.41
C ILE A 245 18.61 2.70 24.64
N ARG A 246 18.08 3.93 24.62
CA ARG A 246 18.69 5.05 23.92
C ARG A 246 20.05 5.42 24.51
N ASN A 247 20.12 5.51 25.84
CA ASN A 247 21.31 5.96 26.55
C ASN A 247 22.43 4.90 26.47
N GLU A 248 22.09 3.62 26.61
CA GLU A 248 23.09 2.54 26.60
C GLU A 248 23.65 2.29 25.19
N LEU A 249 22.77 2.23 24.18
CA LEU A 249 23.19 1.94 22.81
C LEU A 249 23.68 3.18 22.05
N GLY A 250 23.67 4.37 22.67
CA GLY A 250 24.10 5.62 22.04
C GLY A 250 23.24 6.07 20.85
N ILE A 251 22.01 5.54 20.72
CA ILE A 251 21.16 5.76 19.56
C ILE A 251 20.38 7.09 19.72
N PRO A 252 20.21 7.92 18.66
CA PRO A 252 19.38 9.12 18.74
C PRO A 252 17.91 8.84 19.10
N ARG A 253 17.22 9.79 19.75
CA ARG A 253 15.83 9.63 20.25
C ARG A 253 14.84 9.18 19.16
N THR A 254 14.91 9.80 17.98
CA THR A 254 14.03 9.48 16.83
C THR A 254 14.37 8.12 16.23
N THR A 255 15.66 7.76 16.18
CA THR A 255 16.15 6.46 15.70
C THR A 255 15.73 5.33 16.63
N ALA A 256 15.89 5.47 17.95
CA ALA A 256 15.44 4.48 18.93
C ALA A 256 13.93 4.25 18.84
N TRP A 257 13.14 5.31 18.64
CA TRP A 257 11.69 5.20 18.43
C TRP A 257 11.35 4.45 17.13
N ARG A 258 12.05 4.74 16.02
CA ARG A 258 11.84 4.07 14.73
C ARG A 258 12.15 2.57 14.81
N ILE A 259 13.25 2.21 15.48
CA ILE A 259 13.63 0.80 15.70
C ILE A 259 12.57 0.10 16.56
N LEU A 260 12.19 0.68 17.69
CA LEU A 260 11.16 0.11 18.56
C LEU A 260 9.80 -0.05 17.86
N LYS A 261 9.39 0.91 17.04
CA LYS A 261 8.15 0.83 16.25
C LYS A 261 8.20 -0.26 15.18
N ARG A 262 9.37 -0.43 14.55
CA ARG A 262 9.57 -1.51 13.58
C ARG A 262 9.55 -2.87 14.27
N LEU A 263 10.26 -3.04 15.38
CA LEU A 263 10.23 -4.27 16.19
C LEU A 263 8.81 -4.60 16.72
N GLU A 264 8.02 -3.57 17.01
CA GLU A 264 6.60 -3.73 17.37
C GLU A 264 5.74 -4.22 16.21
N SER A 265 5.95 -3.68 15.00
CA SER A 265 5.25 -4.14 13.79
C SER A 265 5.56 -5.61 13.46
N LEU A 266 6.77 -6.06 13.78
CA LEU A 266 7.23 -7.44 13.62
C LEU A 266 6.75 -8.37 14.75
N LYS A 267 6.00 -7.84 15.74
CA LYS A 267 5.52 -8.55 16.94
C LYS A 267 6.63 -9.15 17.81
N ILE A 268 7.85 -8.63 17.69
CA ILE A 268 9.02 -9.02 18.50
C ILE A 268 8.99 -8.30 19.85
N VAL A 269 8.62 -7.02 19.83
CA VAL A 269 8.49 -6.15 21.01
C VAL A 269 7.06 -5.63 21.09
N LYS A 270 6.59 -5.29 22.29
CA LYS A 270 5.34 -4.59 22.56
C LYS A 270 5.67 -3.28 23.27
N LEU A 271 5.14 -2.16 22.78
CA LEU A 271 5.32 -0.88 23.45
C LEU A 271 4.15 -0.58 24.39
N GLU A 272 4.46 -0.21 25.63
CA GLU A 272 3.47 0.22 26.62
C GLU A 272 3.87 1.57 27.21
N LYS A 273 2.90 2.47 27.36
CA LYS A 273 3.12 3.76 28.02
C LYS A 273 2.79 3.62 29.51
N ILE A 274 3.79 3.73 30.38
CA ILE A 274 3.66 3.61 31.82
C ILE A 274 4.27 4.86 32.45
N ASN A 275 3.51 5.57 33.31
CA ASN A 275 3.98 6.77 34.01
C ASN A 275 4.60 7.84 33.07
N ASN A 276 3.97 8.07 31.92
CA ASN A 276 4.43 8.98 30.87
C ASN A 276 5.75 8.59 30.16
N GLU A 277 6.27 7.39 30.42
CA GLU A 277 7.44 6.82 29.75
C GLU A 277 7.04 5.66 28.82
N THR A 278 7.78 5.50 27.73
CA THR A 278 7.62 4.36 26.81
C THR A 278 8.46 3.18 27.31
N TRP A 279 7.83 2.05 27.50
CA TRP A 279 8.45 0.77 27.83
C TRP A 279 8.38 -0.18 26.63
N ALA A 280 9.49 -0.89 26.39
CA ALA A 280 9.61 -1.94 25.41
C ALA A 280 9.61 -3.30 26.13
N ILE A 281 8.66 -4.15 25.77
CA ILE A 281 8.48 -5.48 26.37
C ILE A 281 8.68 -6.54 25.29
N LEU A 282 9.58 -7.48 25.51
CA LEU A 282 9.85 -8.56 24.58
C LEU A 282 8.67 -9.54 24.56
N ASN A 283 8.15 -9.83 23.37
CA ASN A 283 6.96 -10.67 23.17
C ASN A 283 7.31 -12.14 22.85
N ILE A 284 8.60 -12.45 22.81
CA ILE A 284 9.18 -13.77 22.54
C ILE A 284 10.10 -14.19 23.69
N GLU A 285 10.47 -15.46 23.80
CA GLU A 285 11.53 -15.90 24.72
C GLU A 285 12.75 -16.26 23.89
N LEU A 286 13.85 -15.51 24.05
CA LEU A 286 15.13 -15.86 23.45
C LEU A 286 15.76 -16.98 24.27
N LYS A 287 16.23 -18.05 23.61
CA LYS A 287 17.16 -18.98 24.25
C LYS A 287 18.56 -18.36 24.18
N LYS A 288 19.23 -18.26 25.32
CA LYS A 288 20.64 -17.89 25.38
C LYS A 288 21.43 -19.11 24.88
N GLU A 289 22.27 -18.93 23.86
CA GLU A 289 23.29 -19.92 23.56
C GLU A 289 24.30 -19.90 24.73
N GLU A 290 24.55 -21.08 25.31
CA GLU A 290 25.60 -21.30 26.32
C GLU A 290 26.98 -21.35 25.66
#